data_AF-A0A4Y8CZ96-F1
#
_entry.id   AF-A0A4Y8CZ96-F1
#
_cell.length_a   1.000
_cell.length_b   1.000
_cell.length_c   1.000
_cell.angle_alpha   90.00
_cell.angle_beta   90.00
_cell.angle_gamma   90.00
#
_symmetry.space_group_name_H-M   'P 1'
#
loop_
_entity.id
_entity.type
_entity.pdbx_description
1 polymer ?
#
loop_
_entity_poly.entity_id
_entity_poly.type
_entity_poly.pdbx_seq_one_letter_code
_entity_poly.pdbx_strand_id
1 'polypeptide(L)'
;MTSIPPIAGIPSLSTVERSSVLDALFEPCAALHTLSLDLLHTTTFESYSDLIASVGTQLVDLSESTLPSDREWLDKILGSHPRLGEKKVDSVQSKAEQAQLNTGPTEEAEKLKALNGEYEKTFPGLRYVVFVNGRSRPIIFEDMRRRISRGDIGLERKEAIQAMCDIAVDRASKLQKAL
;
A
#
# COMPACT_ATOMS: atom_id res chain seq x y z
N MET A 1 -14.77 -9.19 12.79
CA MET A 1 -14.13 -9.21 11.46
C MET A 1 -14.81 -8.11 10.67
N THR A 2 -14.04 -7.15 10.17
CA THR A 2 -14.59 -5.98 9.46
C THR A 2 -14.89 -6.42 8.03
N SER A 3 -16.16 -6.67 7.70
CA SER A 3 -16.58 -6.90 6.31
C SER A 3 -16.57 -5.57 5.56
N ILE A 4 -16.24 -5.59 4.27
CA ILE A 4 -16.46 -4.44 3.39
C ILE A 4 -17.87 -4.51 2.78
N PRO A 5 -18.53 -3.36 2.51
CA PRO A 5 -19.89 -3.33 1.97
C PRO A 5 -19.96 -3.83 0.50
N PRO A 6 -21.16 -4.09 -0.05
CA PRO A 6 -21.31 -4.35 -1.47
C PRO A 6 -20.84 -3.17 -2.32
N ILE A 7 -20.11 -3.44 -3.41
CA ILE A 7 -19.52 -2.40 -4.28
C ILE A 7 -20.55 -1.41 -4.83
N ALA A 8 -21.74 -1.89 -5.18
CA ALA A 8 -22.84 -1.06 -5.69
C ALA A 8 -23.36 -0.04 -4.68
N GLY A 9 -23.14 -0.26 -3.37
CA GLY A 9 -23.57 0.64 -2.30
C GLY A 9 -22.60 1.77 -1.99
N ILE A 10 -21.34 1.69 -2.45
CA ILE A 10 -20.26 2.64 -2.09
C ILE A 10 -20.63 4.12 -2.29
N PRO A 11 -21.24 4.53 -3.43
CA PRO A 11 -21.60 5.94 -3.65
C PRO A 11 -22.56 6.51 -2.62
N SER A 12 -23.43 5.67 -2.06
CA SER A 12 -24.48 6.06 -1.11
C SER A 12 -24.03 6.14 0.35
N LEU A 13 -22.82 5.67 0.65
CA LEU A 13 -22.27 5.69 2.00
C LEU A 13 -22.01 7.13 2.49
N SER A 14 -21.85 7.29 3.80
CA SER A 14 -21.29 8.52 4.36
C SER A 14 -19.81 8.68 4.00
N THR A 15 -19.27 9.89 4.12
CA THR A 15 -17.83 10.14 3.92
C THR A 15 -16.96 9.30 4.86
N VAL A 16 -17.40 9.12 6.12
CA VAL A 16 -16.67 8.31 7.12
C VAL A 16 -16.63 6.83 6.71
N GLU A 17 -17.72 6.31 6.18
CA GLU A 17 -17.79 4.92 5.69
C GLU A 17 -16.95 4.73 4.43
N ARG A 18 -16.93 5.68 3.48
CA ARG A 18 -16.02 5.65 2.33
C ARG A 18 -14.55 5.70 2.74
N SER A 19 -14.20 6.55 3.72
CA SER A 19 -12.84 6.57 4.30
C SER A 19 -12.49 5.21 4.89
N SER A 20 -13.42 4.59 5.62
CA SER A 20 -13.21 3.26 6.22
C SER A 20 -13.02 2.17 5.16
N VAL A 21 -13.66 2.28 4.00
CA VAL A 21 -13.41 1.39 2.85
C VAL A 21 -12.01 1.59 2.31
N LEU A 22 -11.54 2.83 2.14
CA LEU A 22 -10.16 3.10 1.73
C LEU A 22 -9.15 2.56 2.76
N ASP A 23 -9.40 2.74 4.06
CA ASP A 23 -8.55 2.25 5.14
C ASP A 23 -8.55 0.72 5.28
N ALA A 24 -9.58 0.05 4.76
CA ALA A 24 -9.63 -1.41 4.72
C ALA A 24 -8.83 -1.98 3.53
N LEU A 25 -8.79 -1.25 2.42
CA LEU A 25 -8.11 -1.65 1.17
C LEU A 25 -6.64 -1.19 1.14
N PHE A 26 -6.36 -0.01 1.65
CA PHE A 26 -5.05 0.63 1.69
C PHE A 26 -4.68 0.96 3.13
N GLU A 27 -3.44 1.38 3.38
CA GLU A 27 -3.06 1.84 4.71
C GLU A 27 -3.71 3.20 5.02
N PRO A 28 -4.17 3.43 6.26
CA PRO A 28 -4.82 4.67 6.62
C PRO A 28 -3.98 5.90 6.29
N CYS A 29 -4.52 6.75 5.42
CA CYS A 29 -3.77 7.87 4.86
C CYS A 29 -4.70 9.04 4.48
N ALA A 30 -4.58 10.15 5.22
CA ALA A 30 -5.36 11.35 4.94
C ALA A 30 -5.10 11.93 3.53
N ALA A 31 -3.89 11.76 3.00
CA ALA A 31 -3.55 12.20 1.64
C ALA A 31 -4.29 11.36 0.58
N LEU A 32 -4.45 10.05 0.81
CA LEU A 32 -5.23 9.18 -0.06
C LEU A 32 -6.73 9.47 0.04
N HIS A 33 -7.24 9.73 1.25
CA HIS A 33 -8.64 10.13 1.44
C HIS A 33 -8.96 11.39 0.64
N THR A 34 -8.11 12.41 0.73
CA THR A 34 -8.27 13.66 -0.02
C THR A 34 -8.27 13.43 -1.53
N LEU A 35 -7.46 12.49 -2.03
CA LEU A 35 -7.34 12.17 -3.45
C LEU A 35 -8.55 11.39 -4.00
N SER A 36 -9.05 10.41 -3.25
CA SER A 36 -9.91 9.36 -3.81
C SER A 36 -11.31 9.30 -3.20
N LEU A 37 -11.63 10.03 -2.14
CA LEU A 37 -12.97 9.97 -1.53
C LEU A 37 -14.09 10.41 -2.48
N ASP A 38 -13.84 11.45 -3.29
CA ASP A 38 -14.84 11.95 -4.23
C ASP A 38 -15.10 10.95 -5.37
N LEU A 39 -14.05 10.23 -5.81
CA LEU A 39 -14.17 9.13 -6.77
C LEU A 39 -15.16 8.06 -6.26
N LEU A 40 -15.05 7.66 -4.99
CA LEU A 40 -15.97 6.70 -4.37
C LEU A 40 -17.41 7.23 -4.24
N HIS A 41 -17.61 8.55 -4.23
CA HIS A 41 -18.94 9.14 -4.16
C HIS A 41 -19.60 9.28 -5.54
N THR A 42 -18.81 9.61 -6.56
CA THR A 42 -19.31 10.01 -7.89
C THR A 42 -19.32 8.87 -8.91
N THR A 43 -18.59 7.79 -8.65
CA THR A 43 -18.40 6.69 -9.62
C THR A 43 -18.95 5.37 -9.08
N THR A 44 -19.69 4.65 -9.94
CA THR A 44 -20.11 3.27 -9.68
C THR A 44 -19.09 2.30 -10.27
N PHE A 45 -18.75 1.26 -9.51
CA PHE A 45 -17.79 0.23 -9.92
C PHE A 45 -18.47 -1.14 -9.98
N GLU A 46 -18.06 -2.00 -10.92
CA GLU A 46 -18.57 -3.37 -11.03
C GLU A 46 -17.96 -4.28 -9.95
N SER A 47 -16.72 -4.01 -9.55
CA SER A 47 -16.00 -4.76 -8.52
C SER A 47 -15.06 -3.89 -7.69
N TYR A 48 -14.59 -4.43 -6.56
CA TYR A 48 -13.52 -3.79 -5.79
C TYR A 48 -12.21 -3.69 -6.57
N SER A 49 -11.93 -4.63 -7.47
CA SER A 49 -10.76 -4.57 -8.35
C SER A 49 -10.81 -3.36 -9.27
N ASP A 50 -11.98 -2.98 -9.77
CA ASP A 50 -12.14 -1.79 -10.62
C ASP A 50 -11.93 -0.50 -9.82
N LEU A 51 -12.49 -0.43 -8.61
CA LEU A 51 -12.25 0.69 -7.69
C LEU A 51 -10.75 0.84 -7.39
N ILE A 52 -10.06 -0.26 -7.08
CA ILE A 52 -8.62 -0.27 -6.79
C ILE A 52 -7.82 0.15 -8.02
N ALA A 53 -8.19 -0.32 -9.22
CA ALA A 53 -7.55 0.07 -10.47
C ALA A 53 -7.72 1.58 -10.76
N SER A 54 -8.90 2.14 -10.48
CA SER A 54 -9.14 3.59 -10.62
C SER A 54 -8.32 4.40 -9.62
N VAL A 55 -8.21 3.97 -8.36
CA VAL A 55 -7.30 4.59 -7.38
C VAL A 55 -5.85 4.48 -7.86
N GLY A 56 -5.44 3.31 -8.36
CA GLY A 56 -4.10 3.08 -8.93
C GLY A 56 -3.81 4.03 -10.09
N THR A 57 -4.79 4.31 -10.94
CA THR A 57 -4.68 5.29 -12.04
C THR A 57 -4.41 6.69 -11.48
N GLN A 58 -5.15 7.15 -10.46
CA GLN A 58 -4.89 8.45 -9.82
C GLN A 58 -3.45 8.53 -9.26
N LEU A 59 -2.91 7.44 -8.70
CA LEU A 59 -1.54 7.39 -8.19
C LEU A 59 -0.49 7.42 -9.31
N VAL A 60 -0.75 6.74 -10.43
CA VAL A 60 0.12 6.79 -11.62
C VAL A 60 0.12 8.20 -12.19
N ASP A 61 -1.03 8.86 -12.29
CA ASP A 61 -1.13 10.25 -12.77
C ASP A 61 -0.27 11.20 -11.90
N LEU A 62 -0.32 11.05 -10.56
CA LEU A 62 0.57 11.80 -9.67
C LEU A 62 2.06 11.50 -9.91
N SER A 63 2.40 10.25 -10.25
CA SER A 63 3.78 9.83 -10.52
C SER A 63 4.33 10.41 -11.84
N GLU A 64 3.46 10.60 -12.83
CA GLU A 64 3.79 11.12 -14.16
C GLU A 64 3.59 12.64 -14.29
N SER A 65 2.98 13.26 -13.27
CA SER A 65 2.83 14.71 -13.20
C SER A 65 4.17 15.43 -13.23
N THR A 66 4.19 16.56 -13.96
CA THR A 66 5.34 17.47 -14.00
C THR A 66 5.46 18.30 -12.72
N LEU A 67 4.37 18.46 -11.96
CA LEU A 67 4.33 19.24 -10.74
C LEU A 67 5.06 18.53 -9.59
N PRO A 68 6.02 19.19 -8.91
CA PRO A 68 6.67 18.62 -7.73
C PRO A 68 5.70 18.29 -6.59
N SER A 69 4.68 19.12 -6.39
CA SER A 69 3.66 18.93 -5.35
C SER A 69 2.90 17.61 -5.47
N ASP A 70 2.66 17.16 -6.71
CA ASP A 70 1.91 15.92 -6.98
C ASP A 70 2.77 14.71 -6.62
N ARG A 71 4.06 14.76 -6.95
CA ARG A 71 5.02 13.72 -6.57
C ARG A 71 5.24 13.69 -5.06
N GLU A 72 5.30 14.84 -4.39
CA GLU A 72 5.33 14.91 -2.92
C GLU A 72 4.05 14.36 -2.28
N TRP A 73 2.89 14.58 -2.90
CA TRP A 73 1.62 14.01 -2.45
C TRP A 73 1.62 12.49 -2.57
N LEU A 74 2.09 11.96 -3.70
CA LEU A 74 2.28 10.53 -3.91
C LEU A 74 3.25 9.95 -2.87
N ASP A 75 4.39 10.60 -2.62
CA ASP A 75 5.37 10.11 -1.65
C ASP A 75 4.78 10.04 -0.23
N LYS A 76 3.91 10.98 0.16
CA LYS A 76 3.15 10.89 1.42
C LYS A 76 2.22 9.69 1.47
N ILE A 77 1.55 9.37 0.36
CA ILE A 77 0.67 8.20 0.26
C ILE A 77 1.50 6.92 0.36
N LEU A 78 2.53 6.76 -0.46
CA LEU A 78 3.40 5.58 -0.44
C LEU A 78 4.14 5.43 0.91
N GLY A 79 4.55 6.54 1.51
CA GLY A 79 5.24 6.58 2.80
C GLY A 79 4.36 6.28 4.02
N SER A 80 3.04 6.23 3.86
CA SER A 80 2.09 5.84 4.93
C SER A 80 2.12 4.35 5.23
N HIS A 81 2.66 3.53 4.32
CA HIS A 81 2.80 2.10 4.55
C HIS A 81 3.74 1.80 5.73
N PRO A 82 3.41 0.84 6.60
CA PRO A 82 4.27 0.45 7.71
C PRO A 82 5.57 -0.18 7.18
N ARG A 83 6.67 -0.01 7.92
CA ARG A 83 7.93 -0.67 7.57
C ARG A 83 7.76 -2.18 7.60
N LEU A 84 8.39 -2.84 6.64
CA LEU A 84 8.41 -4.29 6.59
C LEU A 84 9.18 -4.86 7.79
N GLY A 85 8.53 -5.74 8.57
CA GLY A 85 9.09 -6.37 9.78
C GLY A 85 8.93 -5.56 11.07
N GLU A 86 8.18 -4.46 11.06
CA GLU A 86 7.90 -3.69 12.27
C GLU A 86 6.82 -4.37 13.13
N LYS A 87 7.08 -4.54 14.43
CA LYS A 87 6.17 -5.25 15.35
C LYS A 87 4.94 -4.43 15.74
N LYS A 88 5.03 -3.11 15.63
CA LYS A 88 3.94 -2.17 15.91
C LYS A 88 3.38 -1.67 14.59
N VAL A 89 2.40 -2.39 14.08
CA VAL A 89 1.58 -1.91 12.98
C VAL A 89 0.21 -1.62 13.53
N ASP A 90 -0.40 -0.48 13.18
CA ASP A 90 -1.72 -0.13 13.69
C ASP A 90 -2.83 -0.89 12.93
N SER A 91 -2.61 -1.14 11.64
CA SER A 91 -3.50 -1.93 10.77
C SER A 91 -3.46 -3.43 11.10
N VAL A 92 -4.63 -4.03 11.32
CA VAL A 92 -4.79 -5.48 11.54
C VAL A 92 -4.37 -6.27 10.30
N GLN A 93 -4.66 -5.73 9.11
CA GLN A 93 -4.35 -6.32 7.81
C GLN A 93 -2.83 -6.41 7.62
N SER A 94 -2.11 -5.32 7.86
CA SER A 94 -0.66 -5.32 7.76
C SER A 94 0.03 -6.26 8.75
N LYS A 95 -0.52 -6.44 9.98
CA LYS A 95 0.00 -7.46 10.91
C LYS A 95 -0.11 -8.87 10.33
N ALA A 96 -1.24 -9.19 9.69
CA ALA A 96 -1.46 -10.50 9.10
C ALA A 96 -0.56 -10.73 7.88
N GLU A 97 -0.42 -9.73 7.00
CA GLU A 97 0.43 -9.78 5.80
C GLU A 97 1.89 -10.08 6.14
N GLN A 98 2.40 -9.47 7.21
CA GLN A 98 3.80 -9.59 7.60
C GLN A 98 4.04 -10.64 8.69
N ALA A 99 3.03 -11.43 9.09
CA ALA A 99 3.14 -12.38 10.19
C ALA A 99 4.29 -13.39 9.98
N GLN A 100 4.42 -13.92 8.76
CA GLN A 100 5.51 -14.83 8.38
C GLN A 100 6.90 -14.16 8.44
N LEU A 101 6.97 -12.85 8.24
CA LEU A 101 8.20 -12.08 8.34
C LEU A 101 8.55 -11.78 9.79
N ASN A 102 7.68 -12.04 10.77
CA ASN A 102 7.95 -11.83 12.19
C ASN A 102 8.38 -13.12 12.92
N THR A 103 8.35 -14.28 12.26
CA THR A 103 8.64 -15.59 12.86
C THR A 103 10.05 -16.14 12.59
N GLY A 104 10.98 -15.32 12.07
CA GLY A 104 12.33 -15.76 11.71
C GLY A 104 13.43 -15.40 12.74
N PRO A 105 14.67 -15.89 12.54
CA PRO A 105 15.81 -15.61 13.41
C PRO A 105 16.04 -14.11 13.61
N THR A 106 16.54 -13.73 14.80
CA THR A 106 16.84 -12.33 15.17
C THR A 106 17.79 -11.66 14.17
N GLU A 107 18.76 -12.41 13.62
CA GLU A 107 19.74 -11.89 12.67
C GLU A 107 19.09 -11.35 11.38
N GLU A 108 18.11 -12.07 10.84
CA GLU A 108 17.38 -11.65 9.64
C GLU A 108 16.46 -10.45 9.92
N ALA A 109 15.92 -10.32 11.13
CA ALA A 109 15.16 -9.14 11.52
C ALA A 109 16.05 -7.88 11.57
N GLU A 110 17.26 -8.01 12.12
CA GLU A 110 18.24 -6.92 12.10
C GLU A 110 18.72 -6.59 10.67
N LYS A 111 18.90 -7.60 9.81
CA LYS A 111 19.19 -7.39 8.37
C LYS A 111 18.06 -6.61 7.69
N LEU A 112 16.80 -6.97 7.92
CA LEU A 112 15.66 -6.26 7.35
C LEU A 112 15.57 -4.81 7.87
N LYS A 113 15.84 -4.59 9.15
CA LYS A 113 15.90 -3.25 9.73
C LYS A 113 17.00 -2.39 9.10
N ALA A 114 18.20 -2.95 8.92
CA ALA A 114 19.30 -2.27 8.25
C ALA A 114 18.96 -1.93 6.80
N LEU A 115 18.34 -2.88 6.07
CA LEU A 115 17.91 -2.69 4.69
C LEU A 115 16.80 -1.63 4.56
N ASN A 116 15.80 -1.60 5.45
CA ASN A 116 14.83 -0.50 5.50
C ASN A 116 15.54 0.86 5.68
N GLY A 117 16.54 0.93 6.56
CA GLY A 117 17.32 2.14 6.77
C GLY A 117 18.16 2.57 5.56
N GLU A 118 18.69 1.60 4.80
CA GLU A 118 19.40 1.87 3.54
C GLU A 118 18.44 2.34 2.45
N TYR A 119 17.29 1.65 2.31
CA TYR A 119 16.23 2.01 1.39
C TYR A 119 15.76 3.46 1.58
N GLU A 120 15.48 3.86 2.82
CA GLU A 120 14.98 5.20 3.13
C GLU A 120 16.01 6.30 2.94
N LYS A 121 17.31 5.96 3.02
CA LYS A 121 18.39 6.89 2.66
C LYS A 121 18.48 7.08 1.15
N THR A 122 18.26 6.00 0.39
CA THR A 122 18.26 6.05 -1.08
C THR A 122 17.01 6.74 -1.62
N PHE A 123 15.86 6.53 -1.00
CA PHE A 123 14.56 7.10 -1.40
C PHE A 123 13.91 7.85 -0.23
N PRO A 124 14.36 9.07 0.08
CA PRO A 124 13.81 9.85 1.19
C PRO A 124 12.31 10.06 1.07
N GLY A 125 11.59 9.81 2.17
CA GLY A 125 10.12 9.94 2.23
C GLY A 125 9.35 8.68 1.84
N LEU A 126 9.97 7.72 1.16
CA LEU A 126 9.34 6.45 0.81
C LEU A 126 9.56 5.38 1.88
N ARG A 127 8.68 4.38 1.84
CA ARG A 127 8.86 3.09 2.52
C ARG A 127 8.95 2.00 1.46
N TYR A 128 9.65 0.91 1.77
CA TYR A 128 9.70 -0.22 0.87
C TYR A 128 8.35 -0.95 0.90
N VAL A 129 7.59 -0.80 -0.18
CA VAL A 129 6.29 -1.47 -0.35
C VAL A 129 6.47 -2.63 -1.34
N VAL A 130 6.06 -3.81 -0.89
CA VAL A 130 6.08 -5.03 -1.70
C VAL A 130 4.93 -5.94 -1.28
N PHE A 131 4.29 -6.57 -2.24
CA PHE A 131 3.35 -7.64 -1.94
C PHE A 131 4.11 -8.92 -1.59
N VAL A 132 4.03 -9.32 -0.32
CA VAL A 132 4.85 -10.43 0.21
C VAL A 132 4.32 -11.79 -0.20
N ASN A 133 3.00 -12.01 -0.29
CA ASN A 133 2.34 -13.22 -0.79
C ASN A 133 3.12 -14.57 -0.67
N GLY A 134 3.56 -14.94 0.53
CA GLY A 134 4.31 -16.19 0.75
C GLY A 134 5.79 -16.20 0.32
N ARG A 135 6.33 -15.10 -0.20
CA ARG A 135 7.76 -14.91 -0.48
C ARG A 135 8.57 -14.98 0.81
N SER A 136 9.69 -15.70 0.75
CA SER A 136 10.64 -15.82 1.85
C SER A 136 11.44 -14.53 2.06
N ARG A 137 11.99 -14.35 3.27
CA ARG A 137 12.86 -13.20 3.61
C ARG A 137 14.05 -13.03 2.65
N PRO A 138 14.81 -14.07 2.27
CA PRO A 138 15.90 -13.93 1.31
C PRO A 138 15.45 -13.33 -0.03
N ILE A 139 14.32 -13.77 -0.57
CA ILE A 139 13.76 -13.25 -1.83
C ILE A 139 13.37 -11.77 -1.68
N ILE A 140 12.85 -11.37 -0.53
CA ILE A 140 12.52 -9.97 -0.24
C ILE A 140 13.80 -9.12 -0.08
N PHE A 141 14.84 -9.65 0.54
CA PHE A 141 16.11 -8.93 0.71
C PHE A 141 16.80 -8.70 -0.64
N GLU A 142 16.83 -9.71 -1.50
CA GLU A 142 17.38 -9.58 -2.86
C GLU A 142 16.60 -8.55 -3.68
N ASP A 143 15.28 -8.56 -3.56
CA ASP A 143 14.40 -7.58 -4.22
C ASP A 143 14.65 -6.15 -3.75
N MET A 144 14.69 -5.94 -2.43
CA MET A 144 14.95 -4.63 -1.85
C MET A 144 16.36 -4.13 -2.24
N ARG A 145 17.38 -4.99 -2.19
CA ARG A 145 18.74 -4.63 -2.62
C ARG A 145 18.81 -4.28 -4.11
N ARG A 146 18.10 -5.02 -4.98
CA ARG A 146 18.02 -4.72 -6.41
C ARG A 146 17.42 -3.33 -6.64
N ARG A 147 16.32 -3.00 -5.95
CA ARG A 147 15.65 -1.70 -6.05
C ARG A 147 16.52 -0.55 -5.51
N ILE A 148 17.18 -0.74 -4.37
CA ILE A 148 18.18 0.19 -3.83
C ILE A 148 19.31 0.44 -4.83
N SER A 149 19.92 -0.63 -5.35
CA SER A 149 21.05 -0.55 -6.29
C SER A 149 20.67 0.13 -7.60
N ARG A 150 19.41 -0.01 -8.03
CA ARG A 150 18.88 0.67 -9.21
C ARG A 150 18.82 2.19 -9.01
N GLY A 151 18.46 2.66 -7.82
CA GLY A 151 18.46 4.09 -7.46
C GLY A 151 17.50 4.98 -8.25
N ASP A 152 16.60 4.40 -9.04
CA ASP A 152 15.63 5.12 -9.87
C ASP A 152 14.33 5.36 -9.09
N ILE A 153 14.13 6.58 -8.59
CA ILE A 153 12.94 6.98 -7.82
C ILE A 153 11.65 6.94 -8.65
N GLY A 154 11.72 7.17 -9.97
CA GLY A 154 10.54 7.14 -10.83
C GLY A 154 10.01 5.72 -10.98
N LEU A 155 10.91 4.79 -11.26
CA LEU A 155 10.56 3.37 -11.32
C LEU A 155 10.19 2.81 -9.95
N GLU A 156 10.82 3.31 -8.88
CA GLU A 156 10.50 2.94 -7.51
C GLU A 156 9.05 3.28 -7.12
N ARG A 157 8.60 4.49 -7.48
CA ARG A 157 7.19 4.89 -7.31
C ARG A 157 6.25 3.97 -8.08
N LYS A 158 6.56 3.64 -9.33
CA LYS A 158 5.74 2.74 -10.16
C LYS A 158 5.60 1.34 -9.54
N GLU A 159 6.72 0.76 -9.09
CA GLU A 159 6.69 -0.55 -8.40
C GLU A 159 5.96 -0.50 -7.05
N ALA A 160 6.10 0.61 -6.29
CA ALA A 160 5.37 0.79 -5.04
C ALA A 160 3.85 0.94 -5.26
N ILE A 161 3.42 1.69 -6.29
CA ILE A 161 1.99 1.81 -6.66
C ILE A 161 1.42 0.43 -7.02
N GLN A 162 2.14 -0.35 -7.86
CA GLN A 162 1.70 -1.69 -8.23
C GLN A 162 1.56 -2.58 -7.00
N ALA A 163 2.57 -2.59 -6.11
CA ALA A 163 2.52 -3.37 -4.88
C ALA A 163 1.36 -2.96 -3.97
N MET A 164 1.08 -1.66 -3.84
CA MET A 164 -0.08 -1.17 -3.08
C MET A 164 -1.41 -1.67 -3.66
N CYS A 165 -1.55 -1.66 -5.00
CA CYS A 165 -2.76 -2.16 -5.66
C CYS A 165 -2.91 -3.67 -5.48
N ASP A 166 -1.83 -4.45 -5.62
CA ASP A 166 -1.85 -5.90 -5.41
C ASP A 166 -2.25 -6.27 -3.98
N ILE A 167 -1.71 -5.55 -2.99
CA ILE A 167 -2.09 -5.70 -1.57
C ILE A 167 -3.58 -5.38 -1.39
N ALA A 168 -4.07 -4.29 -1.98
CA ALA A 168 -5.47 -3.90 -1.86
C ALA A 168 -6.43 -4.94 -2.48
N VAL A 169 -6.05 -5.55 -3.61
CA VAL A 169 -6.84 -6.63 -4.24
C VAL A 169 -6.89 -7.87 -3.35
N ASP A 170 -5.75 -8.26 -2.76
CA ASP A 170 -5.69 -9.39 -1.83
C ASP A 170 -6.53 -9.11 -0.56
N ARG A 171 -6.46 -7.90 -0.01
CA ARG A 171 -7.31 -7.46 1.10
C ARG A 171 -8.79 -7.55 0.74
N ALA A 172 -9.20 -6.99 -0.40
CA ALA A 172 -10.59 -7.04 -0.87
C ALA A 172 -11.11 -8.48 -0.96
N SER A 173 -10.34 -9.38 -1.58
CA SER A 173 -10.69 -10.79 -1.73
C SER A 173 -10.90 -11.48 -0.38
N LYS A 174 -10.04 -11.22 0.60
CA LYS A 174 -10.15 -11.78 1.96
C LYS A 174 -11.35 -11.21 2.73
N LEU A 175 -11.60 -9.91 2.59
CA LEU A 175 -12.70 -9.21 3.26
C LEU A 175 -14.07 -9.60 2.70
N GLN A 176 -14.16 -9.88 1.39
CA GLN A 176 -15.38 -10.39 0.75
C GLN A 176 -15.69 -11.85 1.12
N LYS A 177 -14.66 -12.66 1.39
CA LYS A 177 -14.82 -14.07 1.83
C LYS A 177 -15.14 -14.22 3.32
N ALA A 178 -15.02 -13.15 4.10
CA ALA A 178 -15.36 -13.14 5.52
C ALA A 178 -16.87 -12.92 5.78
N LEU A 179 -17.67 -12.87 4.70
CA LEU A 179 -19.15 -12.88 4.71
C LEU A 179 -19.70 -14.31 4.79
#